data_AF-A0A952QW22-F1
#
_entry.id   AF-A0A952QW22-F1
#
_cell.length_a   1.000
_cell.length_b   1.000
_cell.length_c   1.000
_cell.angle_alpha   90.00
_cell.angle_beta   90.00
_cell.angle_gamma   90.00
#
_symmetry.space_group_name_H-M   'P 1'
#
loop_
_entity.id
_entity.type
_entity.pdbx_description
1 polymer ?
#
loop_
_entity_poly.entity_id
_entity_poly.type
_entity_poly.pdbx_seq_one_letter_code
_entity_poly.pdbx_strand_id
1 'polypeptide(L)'
;MSKPTVQIQYCVPCGHLPRALDVQKSILERFGQRIEGVMLKTGSGGVFTIDVDGERIYTKPDEFELDAIMQSIEARAAQPA
;
A
#
# COMPACT_ATOMS: atom_id res chain seq x y z
N MET A 1 -10.16 18.10 -1.48
CA MET A 1 -8.90 17.97 -0.72
C MET A 1 -8.92 16.63 0.00
N SER A 2 -8.74 15.54 -0.75
CA SER A 2 -8.70 14.20 -0.18
C SER A 2 -7.25 13.76 -0.12
N LYS A 3 -6.81 13.29 1.04
CA LYS A 3 -5.47 12.72 1.16
C LYS A 3 -5.51 11.34 0.49
N PRO A 4 -4.43 10.89 -0.15
CA PRO A 4 -4.44 9.57 -0.77
C PRO A 4 -4.69 8.48 0.27
N THR A 5 -5.57 7.55 -0.06
CA THR A 5 -5.82 6.34 0.74
C THR A 5 -5.05 5.18 0.13
N VAL A 6 -4.26 4.47 0.93
CA VAL A 6 -3.53 3.29 0.49
C VAL A 6 -4.32 2.03 0.84
N GLN A 7 -4.48 1.10 -0.10
CA GLN A 7 -5.12 -0.19 0.11
C GLN A 7 -4.11 -1.30 -0.15
N ILE A 8 -3.98 -2.25 0.79
CA ILE A 8 -3.11 -3.41 0.66
C ILE A 8 -4.00 -4.65 0.70
N GLN A 9 -4.13 -5.34 -0.44
CA GLN A 9 -4.86 -6.61 -0.50
C GLN A 9 -3.88 -7.76 -0.31
N TYR A 10 -4.15 -8.66 0.63
CA TYR A 10 -3.25 -9.77 0.93
C TYR A 10 -3.98 -11.10 1.09
N CYS A 11 -3.36 -12.20 0.69
CA CYS A 11 -3.85 -13.55 0.92
C CYS A 11 -3.77 -13.91 2.41
N VAL A 12 -4.93 -14.09 3.06
CA VAL A 12 -5.03 -14.48 4.47
C VAL A 12 -4.46 -15.89 4.73
N PRO A 13 -4.88 -16.96 4.01
CA PRO A 13 -4.38 -18.31 4.28
C PRO A 13 -2.90 -18.50 3.89
N CYS A 14 -2.32 -17.58 3.11
CA CYS A 14 -0.94 -17.67 2.66
C CYS A 14 0.07 -17.07 3.67
N GLY A 15 -0.40 -16.52 4.79
CA GLY A 15 0.48 -15.92 5.80
C GLY A 15 1.10 -14.59 5.37
N HIS A 16 0.47 -13.84 4.46
CA HIS A 16 0.99 -12.54 4.01
C HIS A 16 0.63 -11.37 4.96
N LEU A 17 -0.12 -11.63 6.03
CA LEU A 17 -0.52 -10.63 7.02
C LEU A 17 0.68 -9.88 7.67
N PRO A 18 1.74 -10.56 8.18
CA PRO A 18 2.86 -9.85 8.80
C PRO A 18 3.52 -8.87 7.84
N ARG A 19 3.74 -9.30 6.59
CA ARG A 19 4.29 -8.44 5.53
C ARG A 19 3.39 -7.25 5.23
N ALA A 20 2.07 -7.45 5.16
CA ALA A 20 1.13 -6.36 4.94
C ALA A 20 1.16 -5.34 6.09
N LEU A 21 1.31 -5.79 7.33
CA LEU A 21 1.46 -4.95 8.53
C LEU A 21 2.77 -4.16 8.52
N ASP A 22 3.90 -4.78 8.15
CA ASP A 22 5.20 -4.09 8.06
C ASP A 22 5.17 -2.97 7.01
N VAL A 23 4.56 -3.24 5.85
CA VAL A 23 4.38 -2.24 4.79
C VAL A 23 3.48 -1.10 5.28
N GLN A 24 2.33 -1.43 5.86
CA GLN A 24 1.43 -0.44 6.45
C GLN A 24 2.16 0.45 7.46
N LYS A 25 2.92 -0.15 8.37
CA LYS A 25 3.66 0.58 9.40
C LYS A 25 4.66 1.54 8.76
N SER A 26 5.44 1.05 7.79
CA SER A 26 6.43 1.86 7.06
C SER A 26 5.79 3.06 6.36
N ILE A 27 4.62 2.87 5.74
CA ILE A 27 3.86 3.94 5.08
C ILE A 27 3.39 4.98 6.11
N LEU A 28 2.77 4.54 7.20
CA LEU A 28 2.25 5.44 8.24
C LEU A 28 3.38 6.21 8.94
N GLU A 29 4.52 5.58 9.21
CA GLU A 29 5.70 6.23 9.81
C GLU A 29 6.34 7.25 8.86
N ARG A 30 6.43 6.94 7.56
CA ARG A 30 7.04 7.82 6.56
C ARG A 30 6.16 9.00 6.17
N PHE A 31 4.86 8.76 5.95
CA PHE A 31 3.95 9.77 5.41
C PHE A 31 3.13 10.49 6.48
N GLY A 32 2.89 9.87 7.64
CA GLY A 32 2.15 10.46 8.74
C GLY A 32 0.82 11.09 8.28
N GLN A 33 0.66 12.40 8.49
CA GLN A 33 -0.54 13.14 8.13
C GLN A 33 -0.69 13.46 6.63
N ARG A 34 0.24 13.05 5.76
CA ARG A 34 0.19 13.29 4.30
C ARG A 34 -0.78 12.34 3.58
N ILE A 35 -1.17 11.24 4.21
CA ILE A 35 -2.13 10.24 3.69
C ILE A 35 -3.40 10.23 4.53
N GLU A 36 -4.51 9.72 3.98
CA GLU A 36 -5.75 9.54 4.73
C GLU A 36 -5.65 8.36 5.69
N GLY A 37 -5.07 7.28 5.19
CA GLY A 37 -4.85 6.06 5.95
C GLY A 37 -4.40 4.91 5.07
N VAL A 38 -4.20 3.76 5.71
CA VAL A 38 -3.86 2.50 5.06
C VAL A 38 -4.95 1.47 5.42
N MET A 39 -5.53 0.83 4.42
CA MET A 39 -6.57 -0.18 4.57
C MET A 39 -6.02 -1.56 4.18
N LEU A 40 -6.13 -2.52 5.09
CA LEU A 40 -5.81 -3.92 4.81
C LEU A 40 -7.05 -4.66 4.31
N LYS A 41 -7.02 -5.14 3.07
CA LYS A 41 -8.10 -5.94 2.47
C LYS A 41 -7.72 -7.41 2.47
N THR A 42 -8.59 -8.26 3.00
CA THR A 42 -8.42 -9.70 2.97
C THR A 42 -8.73 -10.24 1.57
N GLY A 43 -7.80 -10.99 1.00
CA GLY A 43 -7.95 -11.70 -0.26
C GLY A 43 -7.64 -13.20 -0.14
N SER A 44 -7.74 -13.89 -1.27
CA SER A 44 -7.46 -15.31 -1.42
C SER A 44 -6.64 -15.56 -2.69
N GLY A 45 -6.13 -16.78 -2.90
CA GLY A 45 -5.43 -17.15 -4.14
C GLY A 45 -4.03 -16.56 -4.29
N GLY A 46 -3.31 -16.31 -3.18
CA GLY A 46 -1.92 -15.83 -3.24
C GLY A 46 -1.76 -14.37 -3.65
N VAL A 47 -2.84 -13.59 -3.66
CA VAL A 47 -2.82 -12.17 -4.01
C VAL A 47 -2.00 -11.35 -3.01
N PHE A 48 -1.24 -10.40 -3.54
CA PHE A 48 -0.64 -9.32 -2.78
C PHE A 48 -0.61 -8.09 -3.70
N THR A 49 -1.49 -7.11 -3.46
CA THR A 49 -1.56 -5.88 -4.25
C THR A 49 -1.52 -4.67 -3.35
N ILE A 50 -0.99 -3.57 -3.90
CA ILE A 50 -1.02 -2.26 -3.25
C ILE A 50 -1.61 -1.29 -4.25
N ASP A 51 -2.65 -0.59 -3.82
CA ASP A 51 -3.40 0.37 -4.58
C ASP A 51 -3.38 1.71 -3.82
N VAL A 52 -3.22 2.82 -4.52
CA VAL A 52 -3.23 4.18 -3.95
C VAL A 52 -4.35 4.94 -4.64
N ASP A 53 -5.37 5.35 -3.87
CA ASP A 53 -6.56 6.03 -4.41
C ASP A 53 -7.24 5.25 -5.55
N GLY A 54 -7.28 3.91 -5.41
CA GLY A 54 -7.84 3.00 -6.41
C GLY A 54 -6.91 2.68 -7.59
N GLU A 55 -5.73 3.29 -7.67
CA GLU A 55 -4.74 3.00 -8.71
C GLU A 55 -3.69 2.00 -8.22
N ARG A 56 -3.55 0.89 -8.96
CA ARG A 56 -2.62 -0.18 -8.61
C ARG A 56 -1.18 0.24 -8.86
N ILE A 57 -0.37 0.23 -7.81
CA ILE A 57 1.07 0.51 -7.88
C ILE A 57 1.93 -0.75 -7.75
N TYR A 58 1.37 -1.83 -7.21
CA TYR A 58 2.07 -3.09 -7.05
C TYR A 58 1.10 -4.28 -7.13
N THR A 59 1.55 -5.36 -7.77
CA THR A 59 0.90 -6.67 -7.73
C THR A 59 1.94 -7.78 -7.77
N LYS A 60 1.68 -8.87 -7.07
CA LYS A 60 2.39 -10.14 -7.36
C LYS A 60 2.03 -10.59 -8.79
N PRO A 61 2.95 -11.13 -9.61
CA PRO A 61 4.30 -11.63 -9.29
C PRO A 61 5.46 -10.63 -9.38
N ASP A 62 5.19 -9.32 -9.53
CA ASP A 62 6.27 -8.34 -9.67
C ASP A 62 7.22 -8.31 -8.46
N GLU A 63 8.45 -7.89 -8.73
CA GLU A 63 9.48 -7.74 -7.71
C GLU A 63 9.03 -6.71 -6.66
N PHE A 64 9.15 -7.10 -5.40
CA PHE A 64 8.72 -6.26 -4.30
C PHE A 64 9.83 -5.32 -3.89
N GLU A 65 9.72 -4.07 -4.32
CA GLU A 65 10.65 -3.00 -3.98
C GLU A 65 9.94 -1.99 -3.09
N LEU A 66 10.27 -2.01 -1.79
CA LEU A 66 9.66 -1.12 -0.81
C LEU A 66 9.90 0.35 -1.18
N ASP A 67 11.11 0.70 -1.64
CA ASP A 67 11.45 2.06 -2.05
C ASP A 67 10.62 2.54 -3.24
N ALA A 68 10.40 1.68 -4.25
CA ALA A 68 9.55 2.00 -5.40
C ALA A 68 8.09 2.25 -5.00
N ILE A 69 7.58 1.45 -4.06
CA ILE A 69 6.24 1.64 -3.47
C ILE A 69 6.15 2.99 -2.76
N MET A 70 7.14 3.33 -1.92
CA MET A 70 7.15 4.61 -1.21
C MET A 70 7.26 5.78 -2.18
N GLN A 71 8.10 5.69 -3.21
CA GLN A 71 8.22 6.74 -4.22
C GLN A 71 6.90 6.93 -5.00
N SER A 72 6.19 5.83 -5.30
CA SER A 72 4.87 5.87 -5.92
C SER A 72 3.82 6.53 -5.04
N ILE A 73 3.82 6.26 -3.74
CA ILE A 73 2.92 6.92 -2.77
C ILE A 73 3.29 8.40 -2.63
N GLU A 74 4.58 8.72 -2.58
CA GLU A 74 5.07 10.10 -2.45
C GLU A 74 4.69 10.95 -3.66
N ALA A 75 4.87 10.43 -4.88
CA ALA A 75 4.46 11.11 -6.10
C ALA A 75 2.98 11.47 -6.07
N ARG A 76 2.13 10.61 -5.49
CA ARG A 76 0.68 10.84 -5.37
C ARG A 76 0.32 11.75 -4.19
N ALA A 77 1.02 11.64 -3.08
CA ALA A 77 0.83 12.47 -1.88
C ALA A 77 1.42 13.89 -2.00
N ALA A 78 2.33 14.12 -2.94
CA ALA A 78 2.93 15.43 -3.22
C ALA A 78 2.12 16.23 -4.25
N GLN A 79 1.14 15.62 -4.94
CA GLN A 79 0.26 16.36 -5.84
C GLN A 79 -0.57 17.35 -5.02
N PRO A 80 -0.41 18.67 -5.24
CA PRO A 80 -1.31 19.64 -4.65
C PRO A 80 -2.71 19.39 -5.27
N ALA A 81 -3.68 19.09 -4.41
CA ALA A 81 -5.09 19.12 -4.79
C ALA A 81 -5.54 20.55 -5.09
#